data_AF-A0A328EEP8-F1
#
_entry.id   AF-A0A328EEP8-F1
#
_cell.length_a   1.000
_cell.length_b   1.000
_cell.length_c   1.000
_cell.angle_alpha   90.00
_cell.angle_beta   90.00
_cell.angle_gamma   90.00
#
_symmetry.space_group_name_H-M   'P 1'
#
loop_
_entity.id
_entity.type
_entity.pdbx_description
1 polymer ?
#
loop_
_entity_poly.entity_id
_entity_poly.type
_entity_poly.pdbx_seq_one_letter_code
_entity_poly.pdbx_strand_id
1 'polypeptide(L)'
;MKKNKIAVSLIESMVVVTILSIGLVGVFGFFIKSRNFLDGVSAKIQAMEMAREGIEAIENIRDTNWIRFPGNKQFCWNVLNYDSNCIKEKSGELPNSQNKMDRDGVKYILLNDNGSWKLEGKEIQGDFKDKLYRETFSVGQDEDGKYCQKIGEGEGRRKCSKKKGYFIRTIEITKPAGSENKMLVKSIVQWIDPSSSGVRKIEIENLLTNYKIDIDYFYKK
;
A
#
# COMPACT_ATOMS: atom_id res chain seq x y z
N MET A 1 36.56 -1.19 -68.61
CA MET A 1 35.99 -1.43 -67.26
C MET A 1 34.79 -2.36 -67.38
N LYS A 2 34.91 -3.64 -67.01
CA LYS A 2 33.77 -4.57 -66.98
C LYS A 2 32.88 -4.23 -65.78
N LYS A 3 31.66 -3.77 -66.02
CA LYS A 3 30.62 -3.66 -64.99
C LYS A 3 30.16 -5.07 -64.64
N ASN A 4 30.51 -5.56 -63.44
CA ASN A 4 29.90 -6.77 -62.88
C ASN A 4 28.43 -6.47 -62.58
N LYS A 5 27.52 -6.93 -63.45
CA LYS A 5 26.09 -6.95 -63.12
C LYS A 5 25.87 -8.11 -62.15
N ILE A 6 25.54 -7.80 -60.91
CA ILE A 6 25.11 -8.77 -59.91
C ILE A 6 23.70 -9.22 -60.32
N ALA A 7 23.59 -10.40 -60.92
CA ALA A 7 22.30 -11.03 -61.15
C ALA A 7 21.84 -11.65 -59.82
N VAL A 8 20.97 -10.93 -59.10
CA VAL A 8 20.33 -11.45 -57.89
C VAL A 8 19.43 -12.62 -58.30
N SER A 9 19.68 -13.79 -57.72
CA SER A 9 18.86 -14.96 -58.00
C SER A 9 17.51 -14.85 -57.28
N LEU A 10 16.43 -15.32 -57.90
CA LEU A 10 15.09 -15.32 -57.29
C LEU A 10 15.13 -16.04 -55.92
N ILE A 11 15.92 -17.11 -55.80
CA ILE A 11 16.08 -17.85 -54.54
C ILE A 11 16.75 -17.02 -53.43
N GLU A 12 17.69 -16.14 -53.79
CA GLU A 12 18.39 -15.26 -52.83
C GLU A 12 17.41 -14.25 -52.23
N SER A 13 16.52 -13.68 -53.06
CA SER A 13 15.47 -12.79 -52.60
C SER A 13 14.47 -13.49 -51.68
N MET A 14 14.10 -14.75 -51.97
CA MET A 14 13.21 -15.54 -51.12
C MET A 14 13.84 -15.83 -49.75
N VAL A 15 15.13 -16.16 -49.71
CA VAL A 15 15.86 -16.39 -48.46
C VAL A 15 15.92 -15.11 -47.64
N VAL A 16 16.24 -13.96 -48.25
CA VAL A 16 16.28 -12.66 -47.56
C VAL A 16 14.92 -12.31 -46.95
N VAL A 17 13.83 -12.43 -47.72
CA VAL A 17 12.47 -12.15 -47.21
C VAL A 17 12.09 -13.09 -46.06
N THR A 18 12.50 -14.35 -46.13
CA THR A 18 12.25 -15.32 -45.05
C THR A 18 12.98 -14.94 -43.76
N ILE A 19 14.26 -14.60 -43.85
CA ILE A 19 15.07 -14.16 -42.70
C ILE A 19 14.48 -12.88 -42.08
N LEU A 20 14.11 -11.90 -42.92
CA LEU A 20 13.47 -10.67 -42.46
C LEU A 20 12.14 -10.94 -41.76
N SER A 21 11.33 -11.87 -42.28
CA SER A 21 10.04 -12.23 -41.69
C SER A 21 10.20 -12.86 -40.30
N ILE A 22 11.16 -13.79 -40.14
CA ILE A 22 11.48 -14.41 -38.84
C ILE A 22 12.00 -13.35 -37.86
N GLY A 23 12.88 -12.45 -38.32
CA GLY A 23 13.42 -11.35 -37.52
C GLY A 23 12.31 -10.43 -36.99
N LEU A 24 11.36 -10.04 -37.86
CA LEU A 24 10.23 -9.19 -37.48
C LEU A 24 9.35 -9.86 -36.41
N VAL A 25 9.00 -11.14 -36.58
CA VAL A 25 8.22 -11.89 -35.58
C VAL A 25 8.95 -11.94 -34.23
N GLY A 26 10.26 -12.16 -34.24
CA GLY A 26 11.08 -12.16 -33.02
C GLY A 26 11.05 -10.80 -32.29
N VAL A 27 11.20 -9.71 -33.05
CA VAL A 27 11.16 -8.34 -32.51
C VAL A 27 9.78 -8.02 -31.92
N PHE A 28 8.68 -8.33 -32.62
CA PHE A 28 7.33 -8.13 -32.07
C PHE A 28 7.07 -8.96 -30.82
N GLY A 29 7.53 -10.21 -30.78
CA GLY A 29 7.45 -11.06 -29.60
C GLY A 29 8.19 -10.48 -28.39
N PHE A 30 9.36 -9.89 -28.62
CA PHE A 30 10.12 -9.20 -27.58
C PHE A 30 9.38 -7.94 -27.07
N PHE A 31 8.82 -7.14 -27.96
CA PHE A 31 8.06 -5.94 -27.58
C PHE A 31 6.87 -6.25 -26.68
N ILE A 32 6.09 -7.29 -27.00
CA ILE A 32 4.95 -7.72 -26.18
C ILE A 32 5.42 -8.14 -24.78
N LYS A 33 6.49 -8.95 -24.69
CA LYS A 33 7.04 -9.38 -23.41
C LYS A 33 7.60 -8.20 -22.59
N SER A 34 8.29 -7.27 -23.25
CA SER A 34 8.83 -6.06 -22.62
C SER A 34 7.71 -5.18 -22.05
N ARG A 35 6.61 -5.01 -22.79
CA ARG A 35 5.45 -4.24 -22.32
C ARG A 35 4.83 -4.86 -21.07
N ASN A 36 4.57 -6.16 -21.08
CA ASN A 36 4.01 -6.87 -19.93
C ASN A 36 4.91 -6.76 -18.69
N PHE A 37 6.22 -6.83 -18.88
CA PHE A 37 7.19 -6.63 -17.80
C PHE A 37 7.11 -5.22 -17.22
N LEU A 38 7.07 -4.18 -18.06
CA LEU A 38 6.95 -2.78 -17.61
C LEU A 38 5.65 -2.53 -16.84
N ASP A 39 4.53 -3.09 -17.31
CA ASP A 39 3.24 -2.96 -16.62
C ASP A 39 3.27 -3.66 -15.25
N GLY A 40 3.92 -4.82 -15.14
CA GLY A 40 4.14 -5.52 -13.86
C GLY A 40 5.04 -4.73 -12.89
N VAL A 41 6.14 -4.15 -13.38
CA VAL A 41 7.03 -3.30 -12.57
C VAL A 41 6.30 -2.05 -12.08
N SER A 42 5.50 -1.41 -12.94
CA SER A 42 4.69 -0.24 -12.57
C SER A 42 3.70 -0.57 -11.45
N ALA A 43 2.99 -1.69 -11.54
CA ALA A 43 2.07 -2.13 -10.49
C ALA A 43 2.80 -2.41 -9.16
N LYS A 44 3.99 -3.01 -9.20
CA LYS A 44 4.81 -3.26 -8.01
C LYS A 44 5.28 -1.96 -7.34
N ILE A 45 5.74 -0.98 -8.12
CA ILE A 45 6.14 0.33 -7.59
C ILE A 45 4.94 1.00 -6.92
N GLN A 46 3.77 1.00 -7.56
CA GLN A 46 2.56 1.57 -6.97
C GLN A 46 2.16 0.88 -5.66
N ALA A 47 2.23 -0.45 -5.61
CA ALA A 47 1.94 -1.20 -4.38
C ALA A 47 2.93 -0.84 -3.26
N MET A 48 4.20 -0.60 -3.59
CA MET A 48 5.23 -0.17 -2.64
C MET A 48 4.95 1.25 -2.11
N GLU A 49 4.57 2.19 -2.98
CA GLU A 49 4.20 3.55 -2.57
C GLU A 49 2.95 3.54 -1.67
N MET A 50 1.92 2.76 -2.02
CA MET A 50 0.73 2.57 -1.17
C MET A 50 1.08 1.99 0.20
N ALA A 51 2.03 1.05 0.23
CA ALA A 51 2.48 0.43 1.47
C ALA A 51 3.24 1.43 2.35
N ARG A 52 4.12 2.25 1.75
CA ARG A 52 4.83 3.34 2.44
C ARG A 52 3.89 4.40 3.00
N GLU A 53 2.95 4.89 2.19
CA GLU A 53 1.92 5.83 2.66
C GLU A 53 1.12 5.23 3.82
N GLY A 54 0.88 3.92 3.79
CA GLY A 54 0.25 3.20 4.90
C GLY A 54 1.01 3.34 6.22
N ILE A 55 2.33 3.16 6.19
CA ILE A 55 3.20 3.34 7.37
C ILE A 55 3.21 4.80 7.84
N GLU A 56 3.40 5.74 6.91
CA GLU A 56 3.41 7.18 7.21
C GLU A 56 2.09 7.65 7.83
N ALA A 57 0.97 7.10 7.39
CA ALA A 57 -0.32 7.40 7.98
C ALA A 57 -0.43 6.91 9.43
N ILE A 58 0.13 5.73 9.76
CA ILE A 58 0.17 5.27 11.16
C ILE A 58 1.08 6.14 12.01
N GLU A 59 2.24 6.55 11.47
CA GLU A 59 3.12 7.52 12.13
C GLU A 59 2.40 8.84 12.38
N ASN A 60 1.64 9.34 11.40
CA ASN A 60 0.86 10.56 11.56
C ASN A 60 -0.24 10.42 12.63
N ILE A 61 -0.93 9.28 12.69
CA ILE A 61 -1.94 9.01 13.73
C ILE A 61 -1.27 9.05 15.12
N ARG A 62 -0.15 8.34 15.28
CA ARG A 62 0.65 8.32 16.51
C ARG A 62 1.09 9.72 16.92
N ASP A 63 1.66 10.47 15.98
CA ASP A 63 2.22 11.79 16.26
C ASP A 63 1.13 12.78 16.66
N THR A 64 -0.02 12.70 15.99
CA THR A 64 -1.20 13.48 16.34
C THR A 64 -1.75 13.09 17.71
N ASN A 65 -1.73 11.80 18.09
CA ASN A 65 -2.10 11.37 19.44
C ASN A 65 -1.19 12.03 20.50
N TRP A 66 0.12 12.12 20.26
CA TRP A 66 1.02 12.83 21.17
C TRP A 66 0.71 14.32 21.29
N ILE A 67 0.30 14.96 20.19
CA ILE A 67 -0.04 16.39 20.19
C ILE A 67 -1.38 16.62 20.90
N ARG A 68 -2.37 15.75 20.68
CA ARG A 68 -3.70 15.87 21.31
C ARG A 68 -3.70 15.52 22.79
N PHE A 69 -2.83 14.62 23.23
CA PHE A 69 -2.80 14.11 24.60
C PHE A 69 -1.46 14.39 25.29
N PRO A 70 -1.04 15.67 25.42
CA PRO A 70 0.26 16.01 25.98
C PRO A 70 0.41 15.62 27.46
N GLY A 71 -0.70 15.57 28.21
CA GLY A 71 -0.71 15.16 29.62
C GLY A 71 -0.63 13.65 29.85
N ASN A 72 -0.82 12.82 28.81
CA ASN A 72 -0.80 11.37 28.93
C ASN A 72 -0.15 10.69 27.70
N LYS A 73 1.06 11.15 27.34
CA LYS A 73 1.80 10.59 26.18
C LYS A 73 2.19 9.12 26.37
N GLN A 74 2.31 8.66 27.62
CA GLN A 74 2.70 7.29 27.92
C GLN A 74 1.61 6.29 27.55
N PHE A 75 0.34 6.61 27.80
CA PHE A 75 -0.77 5.66 27.60
C PHE A 75 -1.64 5.97 26.37
N CYS A 76 -1.67 7.22 25.89
CA CYS A 76 -2.52 7.62 24.75
C CYS A 76 -1.84 7.59 23.37
N TRP A 77 -0.56 7.24 23.26
CA TRP A 77 0.16 7.33 21.98
C TRP A 77 -0.35 6.38 20.90
N ASN A 78 -0.80 5.19 21.30
CA ASN A 78 -1.28 4.12 20.41
C ASN A 78 -2.81 4.01 20.36
N VAL A 79 -3.54 5.10 20.67
CA VAL A 79 -5.00 5.11 20.63
C VAL A 79 -5.53 5.16 19.19
N LEU A 80 -6.59 4.39 18.94
CA LEU A 80 -7.29 4.33 17.67
C LEU A 80 -8.06 5.63 17.42
N ASN A 81 -7.94 6.20 16.22
CA ASN A 81 -8.76 7.33 15.73
C ASN A 81 -8.84 8.54 16.67
N TYR A 82 -7.77 8.84 17.41
CA TYR A 82 -7.69 10.00 18.31
C TYR A 82 -8.74 9.98 19.44
N ASP A 83 -9.10 8.79 19.95
CA ASP A 83 -10.13 8.68 20.99
C ASP A 83 -9.71 9.40 22.29
N SER A 84 -10.45 10.47 22.61
CA SER A 84 -10.25 11.29 23.81
C SER A 84 -10.55 10.59 25.13
N ASN A 85 -11.23 9.43 25.10
CA ASN A 85 -11.49 8.66 26.31
C ASN A 85 -10.19 8.12 26.94
N CYS A 86 -9.08 8.06 26.19
CA CYS A 86 -7.77 7.68 26.71
C CYS A 86 -7.30 8.58 27.89
N ILE A 87 -7.82 9.80 28.03
CA ILE A 87 -7.48 10.72 29.13
C ILE A 87 -8.21 10.35 30.43
N LYS A 88 -9.40 9.76 30.32
CA LYS A 88 -10.29 9.49 31.47
C LYS A 88 -9.91 8.20 32.19
N GLU A 89 -9.16 7.33 31.53
CA GLU A 89 -8.66 6.11 32.13
C GLU A 89 -7.49 6.47 33.05
N LYS A 90 -7.67 6.24 34.35
CA LYS A 90 -6.66 6.53 35.36
C LYS A 90 -5.36 5.84 34.99
N SER A 91 -4.23 6.46 35.33
CA SER A 91 -2.89 5.90 35.25
C SER A 91 -2.83 4.51 35.90
N GLY A 92 -3.03 3.45 35.10
CA GLY A 92 -3.08 2.06 35.59
C GLY A 92 -4.16 1.20 34.92
N GLU A 93 -5.23 1.80 34.39
CA GLU A 93 -6.19 1.10 33.52
C GLU A 93 -5.79 1.42 32.08
N LEU A 94 -5.25 0.42 31.39
CA LEU A 94 -4.93 0.50 29.96
C LEU A 94 -6.20 0.89 29.20
N PRO A 95 -6.12 1.77 28.16
CA PRO A 95 -7.19 2.02 27.21
C PRO A 95 -7.95 0.73 26.98
N ASN A 96 -9.27 0.72 27.23
CA ASN A 96 -10.13 -0.42 26.90
C ASN A 96 -9.59 -1.04 25.60
N SER A 97 -9.20 -2.32 25.60
CA SER A 97 -8.38 -2.91 24.53
C SER A 97 -8.96 -2.66 23.13
N GLN A 98 -10.27 -2.42 23.04
CA GLN A 98 -11.01 -2.02 21.85
C GLN A 98 -10.56 -0.69 21.21
N ASN A 99 -10.02 0.24 21.98
CA ASN A 99 -9.60 1.59 21.55
C ASN A 99 -8.11 1.69 21.23
N LYS A 100 -7.37 0.59 21.28
CA LYS A 100 -5.96 0.55 20.88
C LYS A 100 -5.79 0.17 19.42
N MET A 101 -4.70 0.66 18.83
CA MET A 101 -4.30 0.29 17.47
C MET A 101 -3.70 -1.12 17.42
N ASP A 102 -2.90 -1.53 18.41
CA ASP A 102 -2.15 -2.79 18.50
C ASP A 102 -2.99 -4.00 18.97
N ARG A 103 -4.21 -4.13 18.44
CA ARG A 103 -5.07 -5.28 18.74
C ARG A 103 -4.62 -6.50 17.96
N ASP A 104 -4.25 -7.55 18.67
CA ASP A 104 -3.82 -8.82 18.08
C ASP A 104 -4.89 -9.38 17.13
N GLY A 105 -4.46 -9.75 15.92
CA GLY A 105 -5.30 -10.34 14.88
C GLY A 105 -6.22 -9.36 14.14
N VAL A 106 -6.25 -8.07 14.52
CA VAL A 106 -7.10 -7.08 13.84
C VAL A 106 -6.37 -6.47 12.65
N LYS A 107 -7.07 -6.46 11.51
CA LYS A 107 -6.66 -5.81 10.29
C LYS A 107 -7.45 -4.52 10.08
N TYR A 108 -6.75 -3.47 9.67
CA TYR A 108 -7.31 -2.15 9.51
C TYR A 108 -7.31 -1.73 8.04
N ILE A 109 -8.33 -0.95 7.70
CA ILE A 109 -8.41 -0.19 6.47
C ILE A 109 -8.04 1.25 6.79
N LEU A 110 -7.27 1.86 5.90
CA LEU A 110 -6.82 3.23 6.07
C LEU A 110 -7.75 4.19 5.34
N LEU A 111 -8.33 5.11 6.09
CA LEU A 111 -9.23 6.15 5.60
C LEU A 111 -8.59 7.52 5.78
N ASN A 112 -8.72 8.37 4.77
CA ASN A 112 -8.44 9.79 4.92
C ASN A 112 -9.77 10.55 4.91
N ASP A 113 -10.08 11.21 6.03
CA ASP A 113 -11.29 12.01 6.17
C ASP A 113 -10.88 13.46 6.43
N ASN A 114 -11.01 14.30 5.40
CA ASN A 114 -10.66 15.72 5.41
C ASN A 114 -9.23 16.00 5.91
N GLY A 115 -8.25 15.21 5.48
CA GLY A 115 -6.84 15.37 5.85
C GLY A 115 -6.43 14.69 7.15
N SER A 116 -7.36 14.06 7.87
CA SER A 116 -7.06 13.23 9.04
C SER A 116 -7.07 11.75 8.68
N TRP A 117 -6.01 11.05 9.03
CA TRP A 117 -5.93 9.60 8.87
C TRP A 117 -6.71 8.89 9.96
N LYS A 118 -7.50 7.89 9.56
CA LYS A 118 -8.32 7.07 10.45
C LYS A 118 -8.17 5.60 10.07
N LEU A 119 -8.23 4.75 11.06
CA LEU A 119 -8.24 3.31 10.93
C LEU A 119 -9.65 2.78 11.20
N GLU A 120 -10.22 2.12 10.22
CA GLU A 120 -11.44 1.34 10.41
C GLU A 120 -11.02 -0.12 10.62
N GLY A 121 -11.17 -0.60 11.85
CA GLY A 121 -10.96 -2.02 12.15
C GLY A 121 -12.07 -2.81 11.48
N LYS A 122 -11.70 -3.72 10.59
CA LYS A 122 -12.65 -4.68 10.02
C LYS A 122 -12.13 -6.07 10.25
N GLU A 123 -13.03 -6.99 10.58
CA GLU A 123 -12.74 -8.40 10.34
C GLU A 123 -12.70 -8.60 8.83
N ILE A 124 -11.51 -8.45 8.28
CA ILE A 124 -11.24 -8.71 6.88
C ILE A 124 -11.17 -10.24 6.73
N GLN A 125 -12.33 -10.90 6.77
CA GLN A 125 -12.48 -12.30 6.39
C GLN A 125 -12.77 -12.33 4.89
N GLY A 126 -11.78 -12.72 4.08
CA GLY A 126 -11.96 -12.88 2.65
C GLY A 126 -10.67 -13.20 1.92
N ASP A 127 -10.81 -13.96 0.84
CA ASP A 127 -9.71 -14.23 -0.09
C ASP A 127 -9.63 -13.06 -1.09
N PHE A 128 -8.42 -12.59 -1.39
CA PHE A 128 -8.18 -11.63 -2.47
C PHE A 128 -8.73 -12.13 -3.83
N LYS A 129 -8.88 -13.44 -4.01
CA LYS A 129 -9.54 -14.04 -5.18
C LYS A 129 -11.04 -13.75 -5.26
N ASP A 130 -11.70 -13.42 -4.16
CA ASP A 130 -13.10 -13.01 -4.15
C ASP A 130 -13.26 -11.62 -4.78
N LYS A 131 -14.16 -11.51 -5.76
CA LYS A 131 -14.46 -10.26 -6.46
C LYS A 131 -15.13 -9.24 -5.54
N LEU A 132 -16.07 -9.67 -4.69
CA LEU A 132 -16.79 -8.79 -3.76
C LEU A 132 -15.81 -8.19 -2.75
N TYR A 133 -14.88 -9.02 -2.27
CA TYR A 133 -13.80 -8.60 -1.40
C TYR A 133 -12.93 -7.52 -2.05
N ARG A 134 -12.49 -7.73 -3.30
CA ARG A 134 -11.73 -6.72 -4.05
C ARG A 134 -12.50 -5.43 -4.28
N GLU A 135 -13.79 -5.52 -4.57
CA GLU A 135 -14.60 -4.32 -4.80
C GLU A 135 -14.81 -3.51 -3.52
N THR A 136 -14.98 -4.20 -2.38
CA THR A 136 -15.24 -3.59 -1.08
C THR A 136 -14.01 -2.92 -0.48
N PHE A 137 -12.82 -3.49 -0.68
CA PHE A 137 -11.58 -3.03 -0.03
C PHE A 137 -10.57 -2.39 -0.99
N SER A 138 -11.00 -2.10 -2.22
CA SER A 138 -10.11 -1.55 -3.23
C SER A 138 -9.58 -0.16 -2.88
N VAL A 139 -8.31 0.06 -3.20
CA VAL A 139 -7.65 1.35 -3.16
C VAL A 139 -7.89 2.05 -4.49
N GLY A 140 -8.59 3.18 -4.45
CA GLY A 140 -8.71 4.13 -5.52
C GLY A 140 -7.70 5.26 -5.41
N GLN A 141 -7.85 6.24 -6.31
CA GLN A 141 -7.03 7.44 -6.36
C GLN A 141 -7.96 8.65 -6.57
N ASP A 142 -7.69 9.76 -5.88
CA ASP A 142 -8.39 11.02 -6.12
C ASP A 142 -7.79 11.82 -7.29
N GLU A 143 -8.38 12.98 -7.59
CA GLU A 143 -7.94 13.88 -8.66
C GLU A 143 -6.53 14.44 -8.43
N ASP A 144 -6.10 14.55 -7.17
CA ASP A 144 -4.77 15.02 -6.77
C ASP A 144 -3.72 13.89 -6.80
N GLY A 145 -4.13 12.68 -7.17
CA GLY A 145 -3.24 11.52 -7.23
C GLY A 145 -3.02 10.83 -5.87
N LYS A 146 -3.78 11.14 -4.83
CA LYS A 146 -3.65 10.52 -3.50
C LYS A 146 -4.47 9.24 -3.39
N TYR A 147 -3.98 8.26 -2.63
CA TYR A 147 -4.67 6.99 -2.46
C TYR A 147 -5.84 7.09 -1.48
N CYS A 148 -6.96 6.43 -1.80
CA CYS A 148 -8.20 6.47 -1.01
C CYS A 148 -8.92 5.11 -1.05
N GLN A 149 -9.56 4.70 0.04
CA GLN A 149 -10.25 3.38 0.12
C GLN A 149 -11.78 3.46 0.14
N LYS A 150 -12.38 4.66 0.18
CA LYS A 150 -13.83 4.85 0.00
C LYS A 150 -14.14 5.28 -1.42
N ILE A 151 -14.58 4.33 -2.24
CA ILE A 151 -14.92 4.58 -3.65
C ILE A 151 -16.39 5.00 -3.75
N GLY A 152 -16.64 6.14 -4.41
CA GLY A 152 -17.98 6.55 -4.82
C GLY A 152 -18.87 7.22 -3.77
N GLU A 153 -18.42 7.45 -2.54
CA GLU A 153 -19.21 8.16 -1.52
C GLU A 153 -18.79 9.64 -1.35
N GLY A 154 -19.64 10.55 -1.82
CA GLY A 154 -19.80 11.86 -1.20
C GLY A 154 -20.11 13.02 -2.16
N GLU A 155 -21.32 13.56 -2.08
CA GLU A 155 -21.50 15.01 -2.28
C GLU A 155 -20.56 15.74 -1.30
N GLY A 156 -19.70 16.61 -1.83
CA GLY A 156 -18.75 17.40 -1.02
C GLY A 156 -17.42 16.72 -0.63
N ARG A 157 -17.16 15.48 -1.06
CA ARG A 157 -15.84 14.81 -0.88
C ARG A 157 -15.11 14.67 -2.22
N ARG A 158 -13.76 14.69 -2.20
CA ARG A 158 -12.95 14.38 -3.39
C ARG A 158 -13.34 13.01 -3.95
N LYS A 159 -13.64 12.95 -5.24
CA LYS A 159 -14.15 11.72 -5.89
C LYS A 159 -13.03 10.68 -6.03
N CYS A 160 -13.07 9.67 -5.17
CA CYS A 160 -12.14 8.54 -5.25
C CYS A 160 -12.50 7.64 -6.44
N SER A 161 -11.62 7.58 -7.44
CA SER A 161 -11.82 6.78 -8.66
C SER A 161 -11.14 5.42 -8.54
N LYS A 162 -11.80 4.36 -9.02
CA LYS A 162 -11.21 3.01 -9.04
C LYS A 162 -9.97 2.99 -9.94
N LYS A 163 -8.86 2.46 -9.41
CA LYS A 163 -7.63 2.27 -10.19
C LYS A 163 -7.68 0.97 -10.98
N LYS A 164 -7.06 0.95 -12.17
CA LYS A 164 -6.78 -0.29 -12.91
C LYS A 164 -5.79 -1.12 -12.08
N GLY A 165 -6.10 -2.40 -11.81
CA GLY A 165 -5.20 -3.32 -11.09
C GLY A 165 -5.70 -3.85 -9.73
N TYR A 166 -6.88 -3.41 -9.25
CA TYR A 166 -7.51 -3.86 -8.00
C TYR A 166 -6.51 -4.03 -6.85
N PHE A 167 -5.94 -2.93 -6.38
CA PHE A 167 -5.08 -2.94 -5.20
C PHE A 167 -5.95 -3.03 -3.94
N ILE A 168 -5.56 -3.86 -2.99
CA ILE A 168 -6.11 -3.85 -1.62
C ILE A 168 -4.97 -3.53 -0.68
N ARG A 169 -5.20 -2.59 0.23
CA ARG A 169 -4.28 -2.23 1.30
C ARG A 169 -4.90 -2.60 2.64
N THR A 170 -4.11 -3.26 3.46
CA THR A 170 -4.45 -3.64 4.83
C THR A 170 -3.30 -3.28 5.75
N ILE A 171 -3.62 -2.70 6.90
CA ILE A 171 -2.64 -2.44 7.95
C ILE A 171 -2.88 -3.45 9.08
N GLU A 172 -1.82 -4.10 9.52
CA GLU A 172 -1.80 -4.98 10.69
C GLU A 172 -0.86 -4.36 11.72
N ILE A 173 -1.31 -4.24 12.96
CA ILE A 173 -0.53 -3.62 14.04
C ILE A 173 -0.48 -4.61 15.18
N THR A 174 0.73 -5.01 15.56
CA THR A 174 0.96 -5.99 16.62
C THR A 174 1.84 -5.42 17.71
N LYS A 175 1.63 -5.90 18.94
CA LYS A 175 2.47 -5.54 20.07
C LYS A 175 3.63 -6.55 20.16
N PRO A 176 4.89 -6.11 19.98
CA PRO A 176 6.04 -7.00 20.16
C PRO A 176 6.15 -7.48 21.61
N ALA A 177 6.46 -8.75 21.79
CA ALA A 177 6.57 -9.38 23.10
C ALA A 177 7.54 -8.62 24.03
N GLY A 178 7.12 -8.35 25.26
CA GLY A 178 7.94 -7.69 26.27
C GLY A 178 8.18 -6.19 26.07
N SER A 179 7.43 -5.51 25.19
CA SER A 179 7.55 -4.06 24.98
C SER A 179 6.20 -3.35 25.07
N GLU A 180 6.04 -2.43 26.03
CA GLU A 180 4.83 -1.59 26.15
C GLU A 180 4.88 -0.32 25.32
N ASN A 181 6.08 0.11 24.94
CA ASN A 181 6.35 1.36 24.24
C ASN A 181 6.68 1.15 22.75
N LYS A 182 6.33 -0.01 22.19
CA LYS A 182 6.64 -0.34 20.80
C LYS A 182 5.41 -0.96 20.14
N MET A 183 5.22 -0.68 18.86
CA MET A 183 4.22 -1.32 18.01
C MET A 183 4.85 -1.65 16.66
N LEU A 184 4.66 -2.89 16.20
CA LEU A 184 5.07 -3.32 14.89
C LEU A 184 3.92 -3.04 13.92
N VAL A 185 4.16 -2.20 12.94
CA VAL A 185 3.18 -1.84 11.91
C VAL A 185 3.55 -2.56 10.64
N LYS A 186 2.61 -3.31 10.09
CA LYS A 186 2.77 -4.09 8.86
C LYS A 186 1.75 -3.59 7.84
N SER A 187 2.26 -2.99 6.78
CA SER A 187 1.47 -2.47 5.66
C SER A 187 1.51 -3.48 4.52
N ILE A 188 0.37 -4.13 4.28
CA ILE A 188 0.21 -5.19 3.30
C ILE A 188 -0.57 -4.64 2.11
N VAL A 189 0.01 -4.77 0.91
CA VAL A 189 -0.68 -4.44 -0.34
C VAL A 189 -0.72 -5.63 -1.27
N GLN A 190 -1.91 -5.98 -1.74
CA GLN A 190 -2.15 -7.09 -2.67
C GLN A 190 -2.72 -6.57 -3.99
N TRP A 191 -2.32 -7.17 -5.12
CA TRP A 191 -2.83 -6.81 -6.46
C TRP A 191 -2.86 -8.01 -7.41
N ILE A 192 -3.64 -7.89 -8.49
CA ILE A 192 -3.59 -8.84 -9.61
C ILE A 192 -2.58 -8.33 -10.61
N ASP A 193 -1.59 -9.16 -10.94
CA ASP A 193 -0.59 -8.84 -11.95
C ASP A 193 -1.22 -8.95 -13.36
N PRO A 194 -1.18 -7.91 -14.21
CA PRO A 194 -1.69 -8.01 -15.57
C PRO A 194 -0.95 -9.08 -16.41
N SER A 195 0.30 -9.36 -16.06
CA SER A 195 1.18 -10.31 -16.75
C SER A 195 1.06 -11.75 -16.23
N SER A 196 0.44 -11.95 -15.06
CA SER A 196 0.21 -13.27 -14.49
C SER A 196 -1.10 -13.27 -13.71
N SER A 197 -1.99 -14.24 -13.94
CA SER A 197 -3.24 -14.39 -13.16
C SER A 197 -3.04 -14.64 -11.65
N GLY A 198 -1.79 -14.68 -11.18
CA GLY A 198 -1.42 -14.79 -9.78
C GLY A 198 -1.63 -13.50 -8.99
N VAL A 199 -2.01 -13.69 -7.73
CA VAL A 199 -2.07 -12.62 -6.74
C VAL A 199 -0.65 -12.30 -6.29
N ARG A 200 -0.27 -11.02 -6.36
CA ARG A 200 0.99 -10.53 -5.82
C ARG A 200 0.72 -9.83 -4.48
N LYS A 201 1.72 -9.87 -3.59
CA LYS A 201 1.69 -9.24 -2.28
C LYS A 201 3.03 -8.53 -2.05
N ILE A 202 2.98 -7.34 -1.49
CA ILE A 202 4.11 -6.66 -0.88
C ILE A 202 3.78 -6.36 0.57
N GLU A 203 4.80 -6.39 1.40
CA GLU A 203 4.68 -6.19 2.83
C GLU A 203 5.84 -5.29 3.26
N ILE A 204 5.50 -4.17 3.89
CA ILE A 204 6.47 -3.27 4.51
C ILE A 204 6.17 -3.26 5.99
N GLU A 205 7.20 -3.47 6.78
CA GLU A 205 7.13 -3.44 8.23
C GLU A 205 7.90 -2.23 8.76
N ASN A 206 7.37 -1.60 9.81
CA ASN A 206 8.09 -0.57 10.56
C ASN A 206 7.82 -0.73 12.06
N LEU A 207 8.86 -0.60 12.87
CA LEU A 207 8.76 -0.66 14.32
C LEU A 207 8.63 0.77 14.86
N LEU A 208 7.44 1.13 15.28
CA LEU A 208 7.17 2.45 15.86
C LEU A 208 7.35 2.39 17.38
N THR A 209 8.03 3.38 17.94
CA THR A 209 8.32 3.46 19.38
C THR A 209 7.73 4.72 19.99
N ASN A 210 7.47 4.67 21.29
CA ASN A 210 7.08 5.82 22.09
C ASN A 210 8.28 6.61 22.61
N TYR A 211 9.06 7.20 21.69
CA TYR A 211 10.30 7.93 22.04
C TYR A 211 10.04 9.22 22.84
N LYS A 212 8.83 9.77 22.84
CA LYS A 212 8.51 10.98 23.61
C LYS A 212 8.44 10.75 25.12
N ILE A 213 8.30 9.49 25.57
CA ILE A 213 8.49 9.15 26.99
C ILE A 213 9.94 9.44 27.39
N ASP A 214 10.90 8.99 26.59
CA ASP A 214 12.32 9.09 26.93
C ASP A 214 12.79 10.55 27.03
N ILE A 215 12.23 11.46 26.21
CA ILE A 215 12.58 12.89 26.24
C ILE A 215 12.11 13.58 27.53
N ASP A 216 10.90 13.28 28.02
CA ASP A 216 10.38 13.90 29.26
C ASP A 216 11.20 13.45 30.51
N TYR A 217 11.89 12.30 30.44
CA TYR A 217 12.86 11.87 31.48
C TYR A 217 14.15 12.68 31.48
N PHE A 218 14.62 13.16 30.32
CA PHE A 218 15.87 13.95 30.23
C PHE A 218 15.71 15.39 30.74
N TYR A 219 14.53 15.99 30.65
CA TYR A 219 14.25 17.36 31.11
C TYR A 219 13.76 17.47 32.56
N LYS A 220 13.54 16.34 33.25
CA LYS A 220 13.18 16.30 34.68
C LYS A 220 14.37 16.11 35.64
N LYS A 221 15.60 16.17 35.12
CA LYS A 221 16.84 16.28 35.91
C LYS A 221 17.31 17.72 35.93
#